data_AF-A0AA51M5L5-F1
#
_entry.id   AF-A0AA51M5L5-F1
#
_cell.length_a   1.000
_cell.length_b   1.000
_cell.length_c   1.000
_cell.angle_alpha   90.00
_cell.angle_beta   90.00
_cell.angle_gamma   90.00
#
_symmetry.space_group_name_H-M   'P 1'
#
loop_
_entity.id
_entity.type
_entity.pdbx_description
1 polymer ?
#
loop_
_entity_poly.entity_id
_entity_poly.type
_entity_poly.pdbx_seq_one_letter_code
_entity_poly.pdbx_strand_id
1 'polypeptide(L)'
;MDHVRLQGIDAAELHYRPTAAKKFPKNPVGEEKEQHDKYLEWNLEYRQFFAETATVALHDMLSEAEEKPSPCRVVTAVNKPDDVFDVYGRMVADVLVTIGDEEININQWLVANGEDLTTFYNSMSREEIAVLTGAADSARKSRLGLWDDLYSASILPFAYYRTFRRKALANPAAGAGPAILPKLFRRQVTFEVNARAAIISGPFARYHASKKDELFLLADFLNGNAHAITFDNLVVENALSIAPEKIVFREDVSSHLTKPGNAPVAW
;
A
#
# COMPACT_ATOMS: atom_id res chain seq x y z
N MET A 1 18.41 10.72 -5.18
CA MET A 1 17.66 9.87 -4.24
C MET A 1 16.23 9.98 -4.72
N ASP A 2 15.82 9.08 -5.60
CA ASP A 2 14.82 9.46 -6.61
C ASP A 2 13.38 9.12 -6.18
N HIS A 3 13.20 8.36 -5.09
CA HIS A 3 11.88 7.97 -4.58
C HIS A 3 11.88 7.77 -3.05
N VAL A 4 11.01 8.51 -2.35
CA VAL A 4 10.65 8.29 -0.94
C VAL A 4 9.27 7.64 -0.89
N ARG A 5 9.11 6.61 -0.05
CA ARG A 5 7.83 6.03 0.32
C ARG A 5 7.39 6.63 1.64
N LEU A 6 6.16 7.13 1.69
CA LEU A 6 5.60 7.71 2.91
C LEU A 6 5.40 6.61 3.95
N GLN A 7 5.98 6.80 5.14
CA GLN A 7 5.91 5.88 6.26
C GLN A 7 4.49 5.84 6.87
N GLY A 8 4.04 4.64 7.22
CA GLY A 8 2.82 4.44 8.01
C GLY A 8 1.49 4.61 7.28
N ILE A 9 1.52 4.89 5.97
CA ILE A 9 0.32 5.16 5.17
C ILE A 9 0.33 4.35 3.86
N ASP A 10 -0.85 4.07 3.31
CA ASP A 10 -1.04 3.38 2.03
C ASP A 10 -2.29 3.94 1.32
N ALA A 11 -2.05 4.68 0.24
CA ALA A 11 -3.09 5.24 -0.62
C ALA A 11 -3.86 4.16 -1.38
N ALA A 12 -5.09 4.49 -1.79
CA ALA A 12 -5.81 3.68 -2.76
C ALA A 12 -4.97 3.52 -4.05
N GLU A 13 -4.87 2.28 -4.54
CA GLU A 13 -3.85 1.89 -5.51
C GLU A 13 -4.09 2.52 -6.89
N LEU A 14 -3.26 3.49 -7.29
CA LEU A 14 -3.35 4.19 -8.59
C LEU A 14 -3.02 3.30 -9.78
N HIS A 15 -2.02 2.44 -9.62
CA HIS A 15 -1.64 1.47 -10.65
C HIS A 15 -0.93 0.27 -10.03
N TYR A 16 -1.47 -0.91 -10.25
CA TYR A 16 -0.82 -2.17 -9.89
C TYR A 16 -0.84 -3.12 -11.06
N ARG A 17 0.34 -3.63 -11.42
CA ARG A 17 0.51 -4.69 -12.40
C ARG A 17 0.73 -6.01 -11.68
N PRO A 18 -0.13 -7.02 -11.89
CA PRO A 18 0.02 -8.31 -11.23
C PRO A 18 1.28 -9.02 -11.69
N THR A 19 1.78 -9.92 -10.85
CA THR A 19 2.87 -10.81 -11.20
C THR A 19 2.34 -12.20 -11.55
N ALA A 20 3.00 -12.89 -12.48
CA ALA A 20 2.67 -14.28 -12.77
C ALA A 20 3.01 -15.15 -11.55
N ALA A 21 2.09 -16.03 -11.16
CA ALA A 21 2.26 -16.94 -10.03
C ALA A 21 3.30 -18.04 -10.32
N LYS A 22 3.73 -18.18 -11.58
CA LYS A 22 4.85 -19.04 -11.99
C LYS A 22 5.77 -18.31 -12.95
N LYS A 23 7.02 -18.77 -13.03
CA LYS A 23 7.95 -18.32 -14.07
C LYS A 23 7.65 -19.07 -15.37
N PHE A 24 7.51 -18.33 -16.46
CA PHE A 24 7.41 -18.91 -17.80
C PHE A 24 8.81 -19.10 -18.40
N PRO A 25 9.04 -20.18 -19.17
CA PRO A 25 10.26 -20.31 -19.97
C PRO A 25 10.29 -19.25 -21.07
N LYS A 26 11.48 -18.97 -21.64
CA LYS A 26 11.65 -17.96 -22.70
C LYS A 26 10.80 -18.27 -23.95
N ASN A 27 10.61 -19.56 -24.26
CA ASN A 27 9.82 -20.03 -25.39
C ASN A 27 8.81 -21.08 -24.88
N PRO A 28 7.68 -20.67 -24.30
CA PRO A 28 6.68 -21.61 -23.81
C PRO A 28 6.01 -22.33 -24.98
N VAL A 29 5.62 -23.58 -24.76
CA VAL A 29 4.96 -24.45 -25.76
C VAL A 29 3.74 -25.14 -25.14
N GLY A 30 2.81 -25.59 -25.98
CA GLY A 30 1.60 -26.29 -25.54
C GLY A 30 0.77 -25.45 -24.56
N GLU A 31 0.30 -26.10 -23.48
CA GLU A 31 -0.51 -25.47 -22.43
C GLU A 31 0.17 -24.26 -21.79
N GLU A 32 1.50 -24.30 -21.60
CA GLU A 32 2.22 -23.17 -21.02
C GLU A 32 2.19 -21.94 -21.90
N LYS A 33 2.19 -22.13 -23.23
CA LYS A 33 2.05 -21.02 -24.18
C LYS A 33 0.66 -20.41 -24.07
N GLU A 34 -0.38 -21.24 -23.99
CA GLU A 34 -1.74 -20.76 -23.85
C GLU A 34 -1.94 -19.96 -22.55
N GLN A 35 -1.44 -20.48 -21.42
CA GLN A 35 -1.47 -19.78 -20.13
C GLN A 35 -0.68 -18.47 -20.17
N HIS A 36 0.49 -18.47 -20.82
CA HIS A 36 1.32 -17.27 -20.98
C HIS A 36 0.62 -16.20 -21.83
N ASP A 37 0.06 -16.59 -22.97
CA ASP A 37 -0.62 -15.67 -23.88
C ASP A 37 -1.87 -15.07 -23.20
N LYS A 38 -2.66 -15.89 -22.49
CA LYS A 38 -3.78 -15.40 -21.65
C LYS A 38 -3.30 -14.49 -20.53
N TYR A 39 -2.21 -14.84 -19.84
CA TYR A 39 -1.65 -13.96 -18.81
C TYR A 39 -1.28 -12.59 -19.38
N LEU A 40 -0.62 -12.54 -20.54
CA LEU A 40 -0.26 -11.27 -21.17
C LEU A 40 -1.48 -10.43 -21.58
N GLU A 41 -2.58 -11.05 -22.01
CA GLU A 41 -3.84 -10.37 -22.30
C GLU A 41 -4.41 -9.64 -21.08
N TRP A 42 -4.34 -10.28 -19.91
CA TRP A 42 -4.88 -9.76 -18.65
C TRP A 42 -3.85 -9.03 -17.79
N ASN A 43 -2.56 -9.02 -18.15
CA ASN A 43 -1.49 -8.37 -17.40
C ASN A 43 -1.43 -6.86 -17.67
N LEU A 44 -2.54 -6.20 -17.36
CA LEU A 44 -2.69 -4.75 -17.42
C LEU A 44 -2.34 -4.11 -16.07
N GLU A 45 -2.26 -2.78 -16.05
CA GLU A 45 -2.25 -2.03 -14.80
C GLU A 45 -3.67 -1.75 -14.35
N TYR A 46 -4.00 -2.19 -13.15
CA TYR A 46 -5.31 -2.00 -12.53
C TYR A 46 -5.24 -0.95 -11.44
N ARG A 47 -6.37 -0.29 -11.18
CA ARG A 47 -6.48 0.73 -10.14
C ARG A 47 -7.70 0.50 -9.27
N GLN A 48 -7.64 0.96 -8.02
CA GLN A 48 -8.82 0.99 -7.16
C GLN A 48 -9.77 2.12 -7.57
N PHE A 49 -10.99 2.05 -7.03
CA PHE A 49 -11.78 3.26 -6.84
C PHE A 49 -11.03 4.21 -5.91
N PHE A 50 -11.29 5.52 -6.03
CA PHE A 50 -10.62 6.59 -5.27
C PHE A 50 -9.10 6.72 -5.48
N ALA A 51 -8.52 5.92 -6.38
CA ALA A 51 -7.08 5.79 -6.50
C ALA A 51 -6.32 7.03 -7.00
N GLU A 52 -7.04 8.01 -7.56
CA GLU A 52 -6.44 9.27 -8.02
C GLU A 52 -6.53 10.37 -6.95
N THR A 53 -7.34 10.21 -5.89
CA THR A 53 -7.68 11.32 -4.99
C THR A 53 -6.47 11.79 -4.19
N ALA A 54 -5.75 10.87 -3.52
CA ALA A 54 -4.54 11.23 -2.79
C ALA A 54 -3.49 11.93 -3.68
N THR A 55 -3.35 11.49 -4.93
CA THR A 55 -2.44 12.13 -5.90
C THR A 55 -2.87 13.55 -6.25
N VAL A 56 -4.17 13.77 -6.47
CA VAL A 56 -4.71 15.10 -6.78
C VAL A 56 -4.67 16.01 -5.55
N ALA A 57 -5.11 15.54 -4.39
CA ALA A 57 -5.07 16.28 -3.14
C ALA A 57 -3.63 16.71 -2.80
N LEU A 58 -2.66 15.81 -2.95
CA LEU A 58 -1.25 16.13 -2.75
C LEU A 58 -0.74 17.15 -3.77
N HIS A 59 -1.09 16.98 -5.06
CA HIS A 59 -0.72 17.95 -6.09
C HIS A 59 -1.28 19.34 -5.77
N ASP A 60 -2.55 19.43 -5.40
CA ASP A 60 -3.24 20.69 -5.16
C ASP A 60 -2.64 21.39 -3.94
N MET A 61 -2.44 20.67 -2.83
CA MET A 61 -1.74 21.20 -1.65
C MET A 61 -0.32 21.67 -2.00
N LEU A 62 0.49 20.86 -2.69
CA LEU A 62 1.85 21.28 -3.09
C LEU A 62 1.86 22.45 -4.08
N SER A 63 0.78 22.64 -4.86
CA SER A 63 0.70 23.71 -5.85
C SER A 63 0.61 25.10 -5.23
N GLU A 64 0.16 25.17 -3.97
CA GLU A 64 0.04 26.38 -3.14
C GLU A 64 1.40 26.92 -2.67
N ALA A 65 2.46 26.12 -2.73
CA ALA A 65 3.79 26.57 -2.35
C ALA A 65 4.29 27.70 -3.26
N GLU A 66 4.81 28.76 -2.65
CA GLU A 66 5.36 29.92 -3.35
C GLU A 66 6.63 29.57 -4.12
N GLU A 67 7.48 28.72 -3.53
CA GLU A 67 8.72 28.25 -4.15
C GLU A 67 8.53 26.92 -4.89
N LYS A 68 9.10 26.83 -6.10
CA LYS A 68 9.06 25.63 -6.96
C LYS A 68 10.46 25.32 -7.51
N PRO A 69 11.09 24.17 -7.18
CA PRO A 69 10.60 23.14 -6.25
C PRO A 69 10.53 23.65 -4.81
N SER A 70 9.52 23.20 -4.06
CA SER A 70 9.34 23.61 -2.67
C SER A 70 10.40 22.95 -1.78
N PRO A 71 10.98 23.69 -0.81
CA PRO A 71 11.87 23.11 0.19
C PRO A 71 11.18 21.95 0.92
N CYS A 72 11.91 20.85 1.07
CA CYS A 72 11.42 19.68 1.78
C CYS A 72 12.49 19.07 2.68
N ARG A 73 12.03 18.40 3.74
CA ARG A 73 12.86 17.63 4.66
C ARG A 73 12.31 16.21 4.72
N VAL A 74 13.21 15.24 4.76
CA VAL A 74 12.87 13.83 4.92
C VAL A 74 13.38 13.40 6.28
N VAL A 75 12.50 12.89 7.14
CA VAL A 75 12.85 12.46 8.50
C VAL A 75 12.33 11.06 8.75
N THR A 76 13.14 10.25 9.44
CA THR A 76 12.79 8.87 9.78
C THR A 76 13.54 8.49 11.05
N ALA A 77 12.88 7.75 11.94
CA ALA A 77 13.48 7.23 13.15
C ALA A 77 14.04 5.82 12.87
N VAL A 78 15.35 5.65 13.01
CA VAL A 78 16.00 4.35 12.75
C VAL A 78 17.04 3.99 13.79
N ASN A 79 17.22 2.69 14.01
CA ASN A 79 18.28 2.19 14.87
C ASN A 79 19.61 2.12 14.10
N LYS A 80 19.54 1.83 12.81
CA LYS A 80 20.70 1.74 11.90
C LYS A 80 20.40 2.39 10.55
N PRO A 81 21.42 2.87 9.83
CA PRO A 81 21.21 3.52 8.52
C PRO A 81 20.51 2.65 7.46
N ASP A 82 20.62 1.32 7.53
CA ASP A 82 19.98 0.38 6.61
C ASP A 82 18.50 0.13 6.92
N ASP A 83 18.02 0.49 8.11
CA ASP A 83 16.60 0.36 8.48
C ASP A 83 15.70 1.35 7.70
N VAL A 84 16.27 2.40 7.10
CA VAL A 84 15.48 3.43 6.39
C VAL A 84 14.95 2.96 5.03
N PHE A 85 15.37 1.78 4.54
CA PHE A 85 15.05 1.32 3.20
C PHE A 85 14.23 0.03 3.23
N ASP A 86 13.14 0.03 2.46
CA ASP A 86 12.34 -1.18 2.31
C ASP A 86 13.04 -2.25 1.46
N VAL A 87 12.38 -3.41 1.30
CA VAL A 87 12.86 -4.52 0.46
C VAL A 87 13.04 -4.16 -1.01
N TYR A 88 12.60 -2.98 -1.47
CA TYR A 88 12.80 -2.51 -2.84
C TYR A 88 13.84 -1.39 -2.92
N GLY A 89 14.52 -1.07 -1.81
CA GLY A 89 15.53 -0.01 -1.75
C GLY A 89 14.93 1.40 -1.75
N ARG A 90 13.64 1.57 -1.43
CA ARG A 90 13.00 2.88 -1.32
C ARG A 90 13.15 3.39 0.11
N MET A 91 13.52 4.66 0.27
CA MET A 91 13.58 5.28 1.60
C MET A 91 12.17 5.39 2.17
N VAL A 92 11.94 4.87 3.38
CA VAL A 92 10.67 4.95 4.10
C VAL A 92 10.80 6.03 5.17
N ALA A 93 10.00 7.08 5.04
CA ALA A 93 10.16 8.27 5.88
C ALA A 93 8.89 9.14 5.91
N ASP A 94 8.89 10.07 6.86
CA ASP A 94 8.04 11.24 6.84
C ASP A 94 8.65 12.31 5.93
N VAL A 95 7.81 12.94 5.11
CA VAL A 95 8.19 14.04 4.23
C VAL A 95 7.52 15.31 4.73
N LEU A 96 8.33 16.31 5.06
CA LEU A 96 7.89 17.62 5.50
C LEU A 96 8.14 18.61 4.37
N VAL A 97 7.14 19.44 4.08
CA VAL A 97 7.21 20.51 3.08
C VAL A 97 6.84 21.83 3.72
N THR A 98 7.48 22.91 3.26
CA THR A 98 7.13 24.25 3.70
C THR A 98 6.17 24.89 2.70
N ILE A 99 4.98 25.28 3.17
CA ILE A 99 3.97 26.01 2.38
C ILE A 99 3.67 27.31 3.14
N GLY A 100 4.05 28.44 2.55
CA GLY A 100 4.08 29.72 3.27
C GLY A 100 5.05 29.64 4.46
N ASP A 101 4.56 30.00 5.65
CA ASP A 101 5.34 29.95 6.90
C ASP A 101 5.13 28.63 7.69
N GLU A 102 4.37 27.68 7.15
CA GLU A 102 4.02 26.42 7.83
C GLU A 102 4.83 25.23 7.31
N GLU A 103 5.35 24.41 8.23
CA GLU A 103 5.94 23.11 7.92
C GLU A 103 4.87 22.02 8.04
N ILE A 104 4.51 21.39 6.92
CA ILE A 104 3.46 20.38 6.82
C ILE A 104 4.09 19.01 6.64
N ASN A 105 3.78 18.08 7.54
CA ASN A 105 4.11 16.66 7.36
C ASN A 105 3.07 16.02 6.42
N ILE A 106 3.50 15.64 5.23
CA ILE A 106 2.63 15.09 4.17
C ILE A 106 1.92 13.82 4.65
N ASN A 107 2.61 12.94 5.38
CA ASN A 107 2.06 11.66 5.81
C ASN A 107 0.87 11.90 6.75
N GLN A 108 1.05 12.81 7.70
CA GLN A 108 0.01 13.18 8.66
C GLN A 108 -1.14 13.93 7.97
N TRP A 109 -0.82 14.84 7.06
CA TRP A 109 -1.82 15.62 6.31
C TRP A 109 -2.72 14.72 5.46
N LEU A 110 -2.16 13.76 4.71
CA LEU A 110 -2.95 12.83 3.88
C LEU A 110 -3.93 12.02 4.72
N VAL A 111 -3.49 11.50 5.87
CA VAL A 111 -4.36 10.73 6.77
C VAL A 111 -5.42 11.62 7.42
N ALA A 112 -5.04 12.82 7.86
CA ALA A 112 -5.95 13.77 8.50
C ALA A 112 -7.08 14.24 7.56
N ASN A 113 -6.82 14.29 6.25
CA ASN A 113 -7.81 14.61 5.22
C ASN A 113 -8.55 13.37 4.69
N GLY A 114 -8.24 12.17 5.20
CA GLY A 114 -8.87 10.92 4.77
C GLY A 114 -8.47 10.47 3.36
N GLU A 115 -7.33 10.96 2.84
CA GLU A 115 -6.85 10.61 1.50
C GLU A 115 -6.14 9.25 1.46
N ASP A 116 -5.52 8.86 2.58
CA ASP A 116 -4.78 7.61 2.74
C ASP A 116 -5.31 6.79 3.94
N LEU A 117 -5.18 5.46 3.82
CA LEU A 117 -5.32 4.57 4.96
C LEU A 117 -4.01 4.51 5.74
N THR A 118 -4.09 4.22 7.03
CA THR A 118 -2.90 3.88 7.82
C THR A 118 -2.51 2.43 7.61
N THR A 119 -1.22 2.17 7.40
CA THR A 119 -0.62 0.83 7.42
C THR A 119 0.70 0.88 8.17
N PHE A 120 0.67 0.47 9.44
CA PHE A 120 1.84 0.56 10.30
C PHE A 120 2.82 -0.57 10.06
N TYR A 121 4.09 -0.32 10.38
CA TYR A 121 5.15 -1.29 10.39
C TYR A 121 5.75 -1.42 11.78
N ASN A 122 6.28 -2.59 12.12
CA ASN A 122 6.90 -2.85 13.43
C ASN A 122 8.21 -2.08 13.65
N SER A 123 8.74 -1.42 12.62
CA SER A 123 9.85 -0.46 12.67
C SER A 123 9.43 0.91 13.22
N MET A 124 8.14 1.24 13.18
CA MET A 124 7.63 2.53 13.65
C MET A 124 7.60 2.62 15.19
N SER A 125 7.93 3.80 15.69
CA SER A 125 7.81 4.16 17.11
C SER A 125 6.35 4.26 17.56
N ARG A 126 6.14 4.24 18.88
CA ARG A 126 4.80 4.41 19.47
C ARG A 126 4.25 5.80 19.18
N GLU A 127 5.12 6.80 19.15
CA GLU A 127 4.80 8.19 18.90
C GLU A 127 4.33 8.41 17.46
N GLU A 128 5.04 7.87 16.47
CA GLU A 128 4.64 7.93 15.05
C GLU A 128 3.28 7.28 14.83
N ILE A 129 3.08 6.08 15.41
CA ILE A 129 1.80 5.37 15.31
C ILE A 129 0.67 6.16 16.00
N ALA A 130 0.92 6.73 17.18
CA ALA A 130 -0.08 7.49 17.92
C ALA A 130 -0.56 8.73 17.15
N VAL A 131 0.36 9.46 16.52
CA VAL A 131 0.04 10.63 15.70
C VAL A 131 -0.84 10.26 14.52
N LEU A 132 -0.46 9.24 13.73
CA LEU A 132 -1.24 8.82 12.57
C LEU A 132 -2.58 8.18 12.97
N THR A 133 -2.63 7.44 14.07
CA THR A 133 -3.89 6.89 14.60
C THR A 133 -4.85 8.01 15.01
N GLY A 134 -4.35 9.05 15.68
CA GLY A 134 -5.15 10.23 16.03
C GLY A 134 -5.71 10.97 14.82
N ALA A 135 -4.89 11.14 13.78
CA ALA A 135 -5.31 11.73 12.51
C ALA A 135 -6.39 10.87 11.82
N ALA A 136 -6.19 9.56 11.73
CA ALA A 136 -7.13 8.63 11.12
C ALA A 136 -8.48 8.60 11.87
N ASP A 137 -8.45 8.55 13.20
CA ASP A 137 -9.65 8.59 14.04
C ASP A 137 -10.43 9.91 13.83
N SER A 138 -9.73 11.03 13.68
CA SER A 138 -10.35 12.34 13.41
C SER A 138 -11.01 12.38 12.03
N ALA A 139 -10.29 11.95 10.99
CA ALA A 139 -10.80 11.89 9.62
C ALA A 139 -12.02 10.96 9.52
N ARG A 140 -11.97 9.83 10.22
CA ARG A 140 -13.06 8.85 10.29
C ARG A 140 -14.30 9.40 10.97
N LYS A 141 -14.17 10.02 12.15
CA LYS A 141 -15.29 10.66 12.86
C LYS A 141 -15.93 11.77 12.05
N SER A 142 -15.13 12.48 11.26
CA SER A 142 -15.56 13.59 10.42
C SER A 142 -16.03 13.16 9.03
N ARG A 143 -15.97 11.86 8.70
CA ARG A 143 -16.30 11.31 7.38
C ARG A 143 -15.57 12.03 6.24
N LEU A 144 -14.25 12.16 6.36
CA LEU A 144 -13.43 12.78 5.31
C LEU A 144 -12.89 11.74 4.33
N GLY A 145 -12.83 12.09 3.04
CA GLY A 145 -12.21 11.31 1.99
C GLY A 145 -12.71 9.86 1.95
N LEU A 146 -11.78 8.90 2.07
CA LEU A 146 -12.04 7.46 2.15
C LEU A 146 -13.07 7.09 3.23
N TRP A 147 -13.19 7.88 4.29
CA TRP A 147 -14.08 7.58 5.40
C TRP A 147 -15.53 8.05 5.18
N ASP A 148 -15.83 8.75 4.08
CA ASP A 148 -17.20 9.09 3.68
C ASP A 148 -17.88 7.96 2.89
N ASP A 149 -17.97 6.78 3.50
CA ASP A 149 -18.52 5.55 2.89
C ASP A 149 -17.76 5.04 1.64
N LEU A 150 -16.52 5.51 1.44
CA LEU A 150 -15.64 5.11 0.33
C LEU A 150 -14.64 4.00 0.72
N TYR A 151 -14.51 3.65 1.99
CA TYR A 151 -13.74 2.49 2.45
C TYR A 151 -14.66 1.30 2.66
N SER A 152 -14.25 0.13 2.17
CA SER A 152 -14.92 -1.14 2.38
C SER A 152 -14.00 -2.12 3.10
N ALA A 153 -14.49 -2.66 4.22
CA ALA A 153 -13.87 -3.82 4.86
C ALA A 153 -14.12 -5.10 4.03
N SER A 154 -15.26 -5.17 3.34
CA SER A 154 -15.60 -6.29 2.45
C SER A 154 -14.76 -6.26 1.19
N ILE A 155 -14.29 -7.43 0.78
CA ILE A 155 -13.58 -7.65 -0.48
C ILE A 155 -14.62 -7.73 -1.59
N LEU A 156 -14.68 -6.69 -2.41
CA LEU A 156 -15.71 -6.57 -3.44
C LEU A 156 -15.34 -7.37 -4.69
N PRO A 157 -16.30 -7.68 -5.57
CA PRO A 157 -15.99 -8.27 -6.87
C PRO A 157 -14.97 -7.44 -7.65
N PHE A 158 -14.03 -8.10 -8.29
CA PHE A 158 -12.96 -7.41 -9.00
C PHE A 158 -13.48 -6.68 -10.24
N ALA A 159 -13.21 -5.37 -10.31
CA ALA A 159 -13.65 -4.51 -11.40
C ALA A 159 -12.61 -4.50 -12.54
N TYR A 160 -12.66 -5.50 -13.43
CA TYR A 160 -11.69 -5.65 -14.54
C TYR A 160 -11.59 -4.44 -15.49
N TYR A 161 -12.63 -3.60 -15.54
CA TYR A 161 -12.64 -2.38 -16.37
C TYR A 161 -11.92 -1.20 -15.70
N ARG A 162 -11.54 -1.30 -14.42
CA ARG A 162 -10.78 -0.28 -13.69
C ARG A 162 -9.29 -0.44 -13.95
N THR A 163 -8.89 -0.09 -15.16
CA THR A 163 -7.48 -0.03 -15.55
C THR A 163 -6.91 1.38 -15.33
N PHE A 164 -5.59 1.45 -15.15
CA PHE A 164 -4.85 2.70 -15.04
C PHE A 164 -4.95 3.51 -16.33
N ARG A 165 -5.28 4.80 -16.19
CA ARG A 165 -5.55 5.70 -17.32
C ARG A 165 -4.29 6.48 -17.69
N ARG A 166 -3.40 5.85 -18.46
CA ARG A 166 -2.15 6.50 -18.92
C ARG A 166 -2.46 7.80 -19.68
N LYS A 167 -1.80 8.90 -19.29
CA LYS A 167 -1.91 10.23 -19.93
C LYS A 167 -3.32 10.84 -19.94
N ALA A 168 -4.26 10.28 -19.19
CA ALA A 168 -5.55 10.94 -18.98
C ALA A 168 -5.41 12.03 -17.92
N LEU A 169 -6.24 13.06 -18.02
CA LEU A 169 -6.40 14.01 -16.92
C LEU A 169 -6.95 13.28 -15.69
N ALA A 170 -6.40 13.61 -14.53
CA ALA A 170 -6.91 13.12 -13.26
C ALA A 170 -8.39 13.50 -13.12
N ASN A 171 -9.19 12.54 -12.67
CA ASN A 171 -10.62 12.71 -12.43
C ASN A 171 -11.01 11.86 -11.22
N PRO A 172 -10.71 12.34 -9.99
CA PRO A 172 -11.06 11.66 -8.75
C PRO A 172 -12.56 11.32 -8.68
N ALA A 173 -13.42 12.23 -9.14
CA ALA A 173 -14.89 12.05 -9.15
C ALA A 173 -15.32 10.82 -9.98
N ALA A 174 -14.73 10.58 -11.15
CA ALA A 174 -14.99 9.37 -11.95
C ALA A 174 -14.43 8.08 -11.33
N GLY A 175 -13.57 8.22 -10.32
CA GLY A 175 -13.06 7.15 -9.47
C GLY A 175 -13.95 6.81 -8.28
N ALA A 176 -15.08 7.49 -8.07
CA ALA A 176 -15.95 7.26 -6.92
C ALA A 176 -16.40 5.79 -6.82
N GLY A 177 -16.29 5.27 -5.61
CA GLY A 177 -16.63 3.90 -5.25
C GLY A 177 -15.76 3.39 -4.11
N PRO A 178 -16.09 2.20 -3.60
CA PRO A 178 -15.39 1.66 -2.44
C PRO A 178 -13.97 1.20 -2.78
N ALA A 179 -13.00 1.66 -1.99
CA ALA A 179 -11.64 1.18 -1.92
C ALA A 179 -11.49 0.18 -0.76
N ILE A 180 -10.55 -0.75 -0.91
CA ILE A 180 -10.18 -1.71 0.13
C ILE A 180 -8.72 -1.47 0.52
N LEU A 181 -8.26 -2.15 1.58
CA LEU A 181 -6.85 -2.10 1.97
C LEU A 181 -5.94 -2.45 0.76
N PRO A 182 -4.97 -1.61 0.37
CA PRO A 182 -4.20 -1.81 -0.87
C PRO A 182 -3.49 -3.17 -0.96
N LYS A 183 -2.96 -3.69 0.16
CA LYS A 183 -2.39 -5.05 0.20
C LYS A 183 -3.41 -6.14 -0.19
N LEU A 184 -4.69 -6.02 0.18
CA LEU A 184 -5.76 -6.94 -0.28
C LEU A 184 -6.04 -6.75 -1.76
N PHE A 185 -6.13 -5.50 -2.23
CA PHE A 185 -6.34 -5.22 -3.65
C PHE A 185 -5.24 -5.83 -4.52
N ARG A 186 -3.96 -5.64 -4.20
CA ARG A 186 -2.82 -6.23 -4.92
C ARG A 186 -2.92 -7.76 -4.98
N ARG A 187 -3.32 -8.40 -3.87
CA ARG A 187 -3.56 -9.86 -3.82
C ARG A 187 -4.72 -10.26 -4.73
N GLN A 188 -5.83 -9.51 -4.71
CA GLN A 188 -7.01 -9.77 -5.53
C GLN A 188 -6.67 -9.66 -7.02
N VAL A 189 -6.06 -8.54 -7.46
CA VAL A 189 -5.64 -8.34 -8.86
C VAL A 189 -4.76 -9.49 -9.33
N THR A 190 -3.77 -9.87 -8.52
CA THR A 190 -2.86 -10.97 -8.84
C THR A 190 -3.60 -12.29 -8.98
N PHE A 191 -4.52 -12.59 -8.06
CA PHE A 191 -5.33 -13.80 -8.14
C PHE A 191 -6.20 -13.82 -9.40
N GLU A 192 -6.97 -12.76 -9.65
CA GLU A 192 -7.95 -12.70 -10.73
C GLU A 192 -7.28 -12.85 -12.10
N VAL A 193 -6.14 -12.18 -12.31
CA VAL A 193 -5.39 -12.30 -13.57
C VAL A 193 -4.78 -13.68 -13.74
N ASN A 194 -4.18 -14.26 -12.70
CA ASN A 194 -3.62 -15.60 -12.79
C ASN A 194 -4.70 -16.69 -12.93
N ALA A 195 -5.88 -16.50 -12.33
CA ALA A 195 -7.00 -17.42 -12.44
C ALA A 195 -7.59 -17.41 -13.86
N ARG A 196 -7.75 -16.23 -14.46
CA ARG A 196 -8.16 -16.10 -15.88
C ARG A 196 -7.16 -16.70 -16.86
N ALA A 197 -5.88 -16.59 -16.53
CA ALA A 197 -4.81 -17.23 -17.29
C ALA A 197 -4.69 -18.75 -17.04
N ALA A 198 -5.56 -19.33 -16.20
CA ALA A 198 -5.51 -20.73 -15.77
C ALA A 198 -4.16 -21.15 -15.15
N ILE A 199 -3.40 -20.19 -14.61
CA ILE A 199 -2.13 -20.44 -13.90
C ILE A 199 -2.41 -20.94 -12.48
N ILE A 200 -3.46 -20.42 -11.86
CA ILE A 200 -3.94 -20.84 -10.54
C ILE A 200 -5.41 -21.24 -10.63
N SER A 201 -5.85 -22.05 -9.67
CA SER A 201 -7.23 -22.52 -9.58
C SER A 201 -7.75 -22.48 -8.14
N GLY A 202 -9.06 -22.54 -8.00
CA GLY A 202 -9.75 -22.45 -6.71
C GLY A 202 -10.13 -21.02 -6.31
N PRO A 203 -10.72 -20.84 -5.11
CA PRO A 203 -11.24 -19.55 -4.68
C PRO A 203 -10.14 -18.60 -4.20
N PHE A 204 -10.40 -17.29 -4.25
CA PHE A 204 -9.50 -16.25 -3.75
C PHE A 204 -9.06 -16.50 -2.30
N ALA A 205 -9.98 -16.97 -1.44
CA ALA A 205 -9.67 -17.28 -0.05
C ALA A 205 -8.50 -18.29 0.09
N ARG A 206 -8.43 -19.30 -0.78
CA ARG A 206 -7.33 -20.27 -0.77
C ARG A 206 -6.00 -19.63 -1.18
N TYR A 207 -6.03 -18.79 -2.22
CA TYR A 207 -4.86 -18.04 -2.65
C TYR A 207 -4.38 -17.06 -1.57
N HIS A 208 -5.29 -16.34 -0.94
CA HIS A 208 -4.99 -15.40 0.13
C HIS A 208 -4.36 -16.12 1.34
N ALA A 209 -4.92 -17.28 1.73
CA ALA A 209 -4.38 -18.11 2.81
C ALA A 209 -2.97 -18.67 2.53
N SER A 210 -2.54 -18.73 1.26
CA SER A 210 -1.18 -19.15 0.90
C SER A 210 -0.14 -18.02 1.07
N LYS A 211 -0.55 -16.81 1.45
CA LYS A 211 0.30 -15.62 1.60
C LYS A 211 0.38 -15.21 3.07
N LYS A 212 1.37 -15.77 3.77
CA LYS A 212 1.54 -15.66 5.23
C LYS A 212 2.34 -14.42 5.65
N ASP A 213 1.83 -13.24 5.31
CA ASP A 213 2.41 -11.99 5.82
C ASP A 213 2.18 -11.91 7.32
N GLU A 214 3.23 -11.73 8.10
CA GLU A 214 3.13 -11.58 9.55
C GLU A 214 2.73 -10.15 9.94
N LEU A 215 1.97 -10.04 11.02
CA LEU A 215 1.51 -8.78 11.59
C LEU A 215 1.25 -8.92 13.08
N PHE A 216 1.04 -7.79 13.74
CA PHE A 216 0.62 -7.66 15.12
C PHE A 216 -0.67 -6.86 15.20
N LEU A 217 -1.49 -7.16 16.20
CA LEU A 217 -2.59 -6.26 16.58
C LEU A 217 -1.98 -5.01 17.23
N LEU A 218 -2.45 -3.84 16.84
CA LEU A 218 -1.90 -2.57 17.30
C LEU A 218 -1.91 -2.45 18.83
N ALA A 219 -3.01 -2.83 19.47
CA ALA A 219 -3.13 -2.74 20.93
C ALA A 219 -2.05 -3.58 21.64
N ASP A 220 -1.81 -4.80 21.17
CA ASP A 220 -0.80 -5.68 21.77
C ASP A 220 0.63 -5.21 21.46
N PHE A 221 0.84 -4.67 20.25
CA PHE A 221 2.11 -4.05 19.87
C PHE A 221 2.46 -2.88 20.80
N LEU A 222 1.53 -1.96 21.04
CA LEU A 222 1.74 -0.81 21.92
C LEU A 222 1.88 -1.21 23.39
N ASN A 223 1.33 -2.35 23.81
CA ASN A 223 1.47 -2.85 25.18
C ASN A 223 2.74 -3.69 25.40
N GLY A 224 3.50 -4.00 24.34
CA GLY A 224 4.73 -4.80 24.43
C GLY A 224 4.47 -6.30 24.63
N ASN A 225 3.25 -6.79 24.40
CA ASN A 225 2.84 -8.19 24.49
C ASN A 225 2.39 -8.75 23.12
N ALA A 226 2.86 -8.13 22.04
CA ALA A 226 2.49 -8.50 20.67
C ALA A 226 2.92 -9.92 20.32
N HIS A 227 1.98 -10.69 19.78
CA HIS A 227 2.25 -11.98 19.15
C HIS A 227 2.01 -11.86 17.64
N ALA A 228 2.94 -12.39 16.85
CA ALA A 228 2.79 -12.41 15.41
C ALA A 228 1.62 -13.33 15.02
N ILE A 229 0.71 -12.81 14.21
CA ILE A 229 -0.34 -13.55 13.53
C ILE A 229 -0.18 -13.34 12.02
N THR A 230 -0.89 -14.12 11.21
CA THR A 230 -0.79 -14.01 9.75
C THR A 230 -1.98 -13.24 9.18
N PHE A 231 -1.73 -12.44 8.15
CA PHE A 231 -2.72 -11.54 7.56
C PHE A 231 -3.98 -12.23 7.06
N ASP A 232 -3.88 -13.49 6.64
CA ASP A 232 -5.02 -14.28 6.22
C ASP A 232 -6.00 -14.61 7.34
N ASN A 233 -5.56 -14.63 8.59
CA ASN A 233 -6.46 -14.82 9.74
C ASN A 233 -7.35 -13.59 10.00
N LEU A 234 -7.01 -12.42 9.42
CA LEU A 234 -7.81 -11.21 9.52
C LEU A 234 -8.88 -11.10 8.42
N VAL A 235 -8.90 -12.01 7.45
CA VAL A 235 -9.94 -12.02 6.40
C VAL A 235 -10.96 -13.12 6.72
N VAL A 236 -12.12 -12.70 7.21
CA VAL A 236 -13.23 -13.59 7.62
C VAL A 236 -14.42 -13.29 6.73
N GLU A 237 -15.07 -14.33 6.20
CA GLU A 237 -16.27 -14.20 5.35
C GLU A 237 -16.10 -13.15 4.23
N ASN A 238 -14.91 -13.11 3.61
CA ASN A 238 -14.59 -12.17 2.53
C ASN A 238 -14.59 -10.69 2.97
N ALA A 239 -14.30 -10.41 4.24
CA ALA A 239 -14.10 -9.07 4.78
C ALA A 239 -12.92 -9.03 5.74
N LEU A 240 -12.27 -7.87 5.84
CA LEU A 240 -11.27 -7.60 6.87
C LEU A 240 -11.99 -7.45 8.23
N SER A 241 -11.68 -8.32 9.18
CA SER A 241 -12.36 -8.39 10.48
C SER A 241 -11.97 -7.29 11.46
N ILE A 242 -10.90 -6.56 11.16
CA ILE A 242 -10.40 -5.45 11.95
C ILE A 242 -10.06 -4.27 11.04
N ALA A 243 -10.23 -3.05 11.53
CA ALA A 243 -9.92 -1.88 10.74
C ALA A 243 -8.40 -1.77 10.44
N PRO A 244 -7.99 -1.25 9.27
CA PRO A 244 -6.59 -1.12 8.87
C PRO A 244 -5.70 -0.42 9.91
N GLU A 245 -6.25 0.62 10.57
CA GLU A 245 -5.59 1.40 11.62
C GLU A 245 -5.30 0.62 12.91
N LYS A 246 -5.68 -0.65 12.99
CA LYS A 246 -5.40 -1.53 14.14
C LYS A 246 -4.41 -2.64 13.79
N ILE A 247 -3.75 -2.56 12.64
CA ILE A 247 -2.81 -3.56 12.14
C ILE A 247 -1.41 -2.97 12.08
N VAL A 248 -0.41 -3.71 12.57
CA VAL A 248 1.01 -3.40 12.41
C VAL A 248 1.67 -4.54 11.64
N PHE A 249 2.06 -4.33 10.39
CA PHE A 249 2.75 -5.34 9.61
C PHE A 249 4.18 -5.55 10.11
N ARG A 250 4.63 -6.81 10.09
CA ARG A 250 6.05 -7.10 10.24
C ARG A 250 6.72 -6.79 8.91
N GLU A 251 7.74 -5.94 8.95
CA GLU A 251 8.54 -5.61 7.78
C GLU A 251 9.47 -6.77 7.43
N ASP A 252 9.54 -7.08 6.13
CA ASP A 252 10.49 -8.05 5.60
C ASP A 252 11.89 -7.43 5.59
N VAL A 253 12.91 -8.21 5.97
CA VAL A 253 14.31 -7.72 5.98
C VAL A 253 14.75 -7.45 4.54
N SER A 254 15.36 -6.28 4.29
CA SER A 254 15.85 -5.91 2.96
C SER A 254 16.92 -6.88 2.47
N SER A 255 16.62 -7.64 1.42
CA SER A 255 17.59 -8.54 0.77
C SER A 255 18.62 -7.81 -0.10
N HIS A 256 18.43 -6.52 -0.35
CA HIS A 256 19.27 -5.71 -1.24
C HIS A 256 20.40 -4.97 -0.52
N LEU A 257 20.32 -4.83 0.80
CA LEU A 257 21.30 -4.11 1.64
C LEU A 257 22.22 -5.03 2.42
N THR A 258 22.09 -6.34 2.24
CA THR A 258 22.91 -7.35 2.87
C THR A 258 23.79 -8.05 1.83
N LYS A 259 25.10 -8.13 2.08
CA LYS A 259 25.99 -9.08 1.40
C LYS A 259 25.60 -10.52 1.79
N PRO A 260 26.05 -11.56 1.06
CA PRO A 260 25.95 -12.94 1.54
C PRO A 260 26.47 -13.06 2.98
N GLY A 261 25.65 -13.59 3.89
CA GLY A 261 25.97 -13.67 5.33
C GLY A 261 25.48 -12.50 6.19
N ASN A 262 24.51 -11.70 5.71
CA ASN A 262 23.88 -10.59 6.45
C ASN A 262 24.84 -9.46 6.86
N ALA A 263 26.00 -9.33 6.19
CA ALA A 263 26.89 -8.20 6.43
C ALA A 263 26.34 -6.93 5.74
N PRO A 264 26.33 -5.76 6.40
CA PRO A 264 25.89 -4.52 5.79
C PRO A 264 26.69 -4.18 4.52
N VAL A 265 26.04 -3.65 3.51
CA VAL A 265 26.74 -2.98 2.40
C VAL A 265 27.34 -1.69 2.96
N ALA A 266 28.67 -1.68 3.12
CA ALA A 266 29.41 -0.46 3.44
C ALA A 266 29.42 0.46 2.21
N TRP A 267 29.01 1.71 2.41
CA TRP A 267 29.11 2.80 1.45
C TRP A 267 30.38 3.61 1.72
#